data_AF-A0A2Z4ND71-F1
#
_entry.id   AF-A0A2Z4ND71-F1
#
_cell.length_a   1.000
_cell.length_b   1.000
_cell.length_c   1.000
_cell.angle_alpha   90.00
_cell.angle_beta   90.00
_cell.angle_gamma   90.00
#
_symmetry.space_group_name_H-M   'P 1'
#
loop_
_entity.id
_entity.type
_entity.pdbx_description
1 polymer ?
#
loop_
_entity_poly.entity_id
_entity_poly.type
_entity_poly.pdbx_seq_one_letter_code
_entity_poly.pdbx_strand_id
1 'polypeptide(L)'
;MKKIKLLWGIISPSTLLIPLIAANCHGNNEEKNVEFTTKLGLKIANAALNQQKISSATASEEFKTAKDWNSIKTLLNKYQIKYDDKDTPEGVSYSVSSSTHEHLESGVLHLFITRIYNGNEETERFEISGFKTTSVDSKIKIGKYEINSKLKKSNINFTSMLDQLIAAKSESKQSFMNKLKEYVEIKIDDNATDKRELDIDLTHVEIFDYANEIHFEKVYLQNEDGSNKELQSKLKFIK
;
A
#
# COMPACT_ATOMS: atom_id res chain seq x y z
N MET A 1 80.16 33.94 -10.40
CA MET A 1 79.34 32.84 -10.96
C MET A 1 79.02 31.82 -9.87
N LYS A 2 77.75 31.75 -9.47
CA LYS A 2 77.03 30.67 -8.72
C LYS A 2 75.64 31.28 -8.42
N LYS A 3 74.68 31.12 -9.34
CA LYS A 3 73.57 30.15 -9.34
C LYS A 3 72.64 30.31 -8.11
N ILE A 4 71.41 30.80 -8.36
CA ILE A 4 70.11 30.07 -8.24
C ILE A 4 69.53 30.17 -6.81
N LYS A 5 68.26 30.45 -6.52
CA LYS A 5 67.00 30.54 -7.28
C LYS A 5 65.99 31.39 -6.49
N LEU A 6 65.11 32.04 -7.25
CA LEU A 6 63.82 32.60 -6.85
C LEU A 6 62.95 31.51 -6.17
N LEU A 7 62.34 31.82 -5.03
CA LEU A 7 61.24 31.04 -4.43
C LEU A 7 60.10 32.00 -4.10
N TRP A 8 59.02 31.86 -4.85
CA TRP A 8 57.72 32.43 -4.55
C TRP A 8 57.13 31.70 -3.34
N GLY A 9 56.89 32.43 -2.25
CA GLY A 9 56.18 31.95 -1.07
C GLY A 9 54.71 32.38 -1.13
N ILE A 10 53.83 31.40 -1.30
CA ILE A 10 52.38 31.53 -1.38
C ILE A 10 51.81 31.94 -0.02
N ILE A 11 50.97 32.99 -0.01
CA ILE A 11 50.17 33.39 1.14
C ILE A 11 49.11 32.31 1.38
N SER A 12 49.24 31.54 2.45
CA SER A 12 48.16 30.68 2.96
C SER A 12 47.27 31.50 3.89
N PRO A 13 45.96 31.64 3.63
CA PRO A 13 45.05 32.10 4.66
C PRO A 13 44.79 30.94 5.63
N SER A 14 45.25 31.11 6.86
CA SER A 14 44.92 30.24 7.99
C SER A 14 43.41 30.29 8.22
N THR A 15 42.68 29.29 7.73
CA THR A 15 41.31 29.05 8.18
C THR A 15 41.38 28.53 9.61
N LEU A 16 40.94 29.36 10.53
CA LEU A 16 40.61 28.93 11.89
C LEU A 16 39.53 27.85 11.79
N LEU A 17 39.94 26.59 11.93
CA LEU A 17 39.05 25.48 12.23
C LEU A 17 38.42 25.76 13.59
N ILE A 18 37.24 26.34 13.59
CA ILE A 18 36.36 26.31 14.76
C ILE A 18 36.02 24.82 14.94
N PRO A 19 36.42 24.18 16.05
CA PRO A 19 35.89 22.86 16.35
C PRO A 19 34.39 23.04 16.56
N LEU A 20 33.59 22.51 15.63
CA LEU A 20 32.20 22.20 15.95
C LEU A 20 32.27 21.19 17.08
N ILE A 21 32.16 21.67 18.31
CA ILE A 21 31.67 20.86 19.41
C ILE A 21 30.25 20.53 18.98
N ALA A 22 30.10 19.38 18.32
CA ALA A 22 28.82 18.76 18.12
C ALA A 22 28.25 18.61 19.53
N ALA A 23 27.31 19.48 19.88
CA ALA A 23 26.46 19.29 21.02
C ALA A 23 25.97 17.85 20.91
N ASN A 24 26.36 17.04 21.88
CA ASN A 24 25.85 15.70 22.05
C ASN A 24 24.37 15.87 22.40
N CYS A 25 23.55 16.09 21.36
CA CYS A 25 22.12 15.91 21.42
C CYS A 25 21.93 14.45 21.77
N HIS A 26 21.85 14.18 23.08
CA HIS A 26 21.03 13.11 23.61
C HIS A 26 19.60 13.39 23.16
N GLY A 27 19.33 13.20 21.87
CA GLY A 27 18.05 12.70 21.46
C GLY A 27 17.97 11.35 22.15
N ASN A 28 17.14 11.25 23.18
CA ASN A 28 16.61 9.97 23.56
C ASN A 28 16.10 9.34 22.26
N ASN A 29 16.86 8.42 21.68
CA ASN A 29 16.28 7.36 20.89
C ASN A 29 15.44 6.60 21.91
N GLU A 30 14.24 7.11 22.18
CA GLU A 30 13.16 6.25 22.62
C GLU A 30 13.10 5.18 21.55
N GLU A 31 13.71 4.03 21.82
CA GLU A 31 13.43 2.84 21.06
C GLU A 31 11.92 2.71 21.12
N LYS A 32 11.25 3.01 20.00
CA LYS A 32 9.83 2.76 19.89
C LYS A 32 9.64 1.30 20.28
N ASN A 33 8.99 1.07 21.41
CA ASN A 33 8.63 -0.27 21.84
C ASN A 33 7.72 -0.82 20.75
N VAL A 34 8.28 -1.72 19.93
CA VAL A 34 7.57 -2.45 18.90
C VAL A 34 7.17 -3.79 19.49
N GLU A 35 5.91 -4.14 19.35
CA GLU A 35 5.44 -5.44 19.81
C GLU A 35 5.88 -6.52 18.83
N PHE A 36 6.15 -7.71 19.35
CA PHE A 36 6.56 -8.86 18.54
C PHE A 36 5.43 -9.87 18.44
N THR A 37 5.21 -10.38 17.24
CA THR A 37 4.39 -11.57 17.01
C THR A 37 5.30 -12.78 16.95
N THR A 38 5.00 -13.81 17.76
CA THR A 38 5.77 -15.07 17.78
C THR A 38 5.00 -16.17 17.07
N LYS A 39 5.54 -16.68 15.96
CA LYS A 39 4.97 -17.81 15.20
C LYS A 39 6.07 -18.58 14.50
N LEU A 40 5.88 -19.88 14.26
CA LEU A 40 6.86 -20.74 13.57
C LEU A 40 8.25 -20.83 14.24
N GLY A 41 8.44 -20.34 15.47
CA GLY A 41 9.75 -20.19 16.11
C GLY A 41 10.46 -18.86 15.79
N LEU A 42 9.77 -17.96 15.06
CA LEU A 42 10.23 -16.62 14.72
C LEU A 42 9.50 -15.58 15.56
N LYS A 43 10.22 -14.56 16.02
CA LYS A 43 9.64 -13.33 16.56
C LYS A 43 9.87 -12.23 15.53
N ILE A 44 8.80 -11.63 15.02
CA ILE A 44 8.88 -10.52 14.06
C ILE A 44 8.08 -9.35 14.62
N ALA A 45 8.68 -8.17 14.59
CA ALA A 45 8.01 -6.94 15.03
C ALA A 45 6.79 -6.64 14.17
N ASN A 46 5.72 -6.17 14.80
CA ASN A 46 4.47 -5.78 14.11
C ASN A 46 4.53 -4.41 13.43
N ALA A 47 5.71 -3.79 13.38
CA ALA A 47 5.92 -2.48 12.77
C ALA A 47 7.28 -2.39 12.08
N ALA A 48 7.27 -1.82 10.88
CA ALA A 48 8.41 -1.34 10.13
C ALA A 48 8.73 0.10 10.57
N LEU A 49 9.99 0.34 10.95
CA LEU A 49 10.39 1.65 11.47
C LEU A 49 10.82 2.59 10.34
N ASN A 50 10.37 3.85 10.40
CA ASN A 50 10.73 4.92 9.46
C ASN A 50 10.40 4.63 7.98
N GLN A 51 9.38 3.80 7.70
CA GLN A 51 8.99 3.40 6.34
C GLN A 51 7.78 4.17 5.78
N GLN A 52 7.40 5.31 6.35
CA GLN A 52 6.20 6.09 5.93
C GLN A 52 6.32 6.69 4.52
N LYS A 53 7.49 6.58 3.88
CA LYS A 53 7.71 7.01 2.49
C LYS A 53 7.69 5.85 1.49
N ILE A 54 7.74 4.61 1.96
CA ILE A 54 7.79 3.40 1.13
C ILE A 54 6.43 2.73 1.12
N SER A 55 5.92 2.38 -0.06
CA SER A 55 4.66 1.66 -0.20
C SER A 55 4.79 0.23 0.33
N SER A 56 3.77 -0.26 1.04
CA SER A 56 3.68 -1.67 1.43
C SER A 56 3.61 -2.60 0.22
N ALA A 57 3.15 -2.15 -0.96
CA ALA A 57 3.21 -2.93 -2.20
C ALA A 57 4.65 -3.20 -2.64
N THR A 58 5.51 -2.18 -2.60
CA THR A 58 6.95 -2.35 -2.91
C THR A 58 7.60 -3.37 -1.99
N ALA A 59 7.28 -3.32 -0.69
CA ALA A 59 7.78 -4.31 0.26
C ALA A 59 7.23 -5.71 -0.04
N SER A 60 5.92 -5.84 -0.29
CA SER A 60 5.23 -7.08 -0.63
C SER A 60 5.85 -7.78 -1.85
N GLU A 61 6.06 -7.05 -2.94
CA GLU A 61 6.71 -7.55 -4.16
C GLU A 61 8.13 -8.04 -3.88
N GLU A 62 8.94 -7.27 -3.15
CA GLU A 62 10.30 -7.67 -2.83
C GLU A 62 10.35 -8.91 -1.91
N PHE A 63 9.49 -8.97 -0.88
CA PHE A 63 9.41 -10.15 -0.01
C PHE A 63 9.05 -11.42 -0.77
N LYS A 64 8.15 -11.34 -1.75
CA LYS A 64 7.82 -12.49 -2.62
C LYS A 64 9.01 -13.02 -3.42
N THR A 65 10.05 -12.23 -3.64
CA THR A 65 11.27 -12.69 -4.33
C THR A 65 12.24 -13.43 -3.41
N ALA A 66 12.07 -13.35 -2.09
CA ALA A 66 12.95 -14.00 -1.13
C ALA A 66 12.72 -15.52 -1.12
N LYS A 67 13.79 -16.27 -1.42
CA LYS A 67 13.74 -17.74 -1.58
C LYS A 67 14.05 -18.52 -0.31
N ASP A 68 14.67 -17.87 0.66
CA ASP A 68 15.15 -18.48 1.89
C ASP A 68 15.14 -17.48 3.07
N TRP A 69 15.39 -17.99 4.27
CA TRP A 69 15.41 -17.20 5.50
C TRP A 69 16.45 -16.06 5.48
N ASN A 70 17.61 -16.26 4.85
CA ASN A 70 18.65 -15.22 4.80
C ASN A 70 18.23 -14.05 3.90
N SER A 71 17.55 -14.34 2.79
CA SER A 71 16.93 -13.36 1.91
C SER A 71 15.82 -12.60 2.64
N ILE A 72 14.98 -13.32 3.41
CA ILE A 72 13.93 -12.70 4.25
C ILE A 72 14.54 -11.75 5.28
N LYS A 73 15.57 -12.18 6.02
CA LYS A 73 16.29 -11.34 6.99
C LYS A 73 16.87 -10.08 6.37
N THR A 74 17.41 -10.19 5.16
CA THR A 74 17.95 -9.04 4.43
C THR A 74 16.87 -7.98 4.18
N LEU A 75 15.66 -8.42 3.81
CA LEU A 75 14.52 -7.52 3.60
C LEU A 75 13.94 -6.98 4.91
N LEU A 76 13.83 -7.81 5.96
CA LEU A 76 13.43 -7.34 7.29
C LEU A 76 14.36 -6.22 7.78
N ASN A 77 15.68 -6.39 7.63
CA ASN A 77 16.66 -5.35 7.94
C ASN A 77 16.52 -4.12 7.05
N LYS A 78 16.34 -4.28 5.73
CA LYS A 78 16.12 -3.18 4.78
C LYS A 78 14.95 -2.29 5.19
N TYR A 79 13.85 -2.90 5.62
CA TYR A 79 12.64 -2.20 6.05
C TYR A 79 12.61 -1.86 7.55
N GLN A 80 13.73 -2.04 8.27
CA GLN A 80 13.85 -1.77 9.70
C GLN A 80 12.77 -2.48 10.53
N ILE A 81 12.45 -3.73 10.16
CA ILE A 81 11.57 -4.63 10.89
C ILE A 81 12.45 -5.49 11.79
N LYS A 82 12.33 -5.32 13.10
CA LYS A 82 13.09 -6.12 14.06
C LYS A 82 12.62 -7.58 14.03
N TYR A 83 13.55 -8.52 14.20
CA TYR A 83 13.24 -9.94 14.31
C TYR A 83 14.19 -10.65 15.29
N ASP A 84 13.77 -11.82 15.77
CA ASP A 84 14.59 -12.76 16.55
C ASP A 84 14.25 -14.20 16.08
N ASP A 85 15.28 -14.95 15.71
CA ASP A 85 15.21 -16.33 15.22
C ASP A 85 15.94 -17.34 16.15
N LYS A 86 16.30 -16.95 17.37
CA LYS A 86 17.00 -17.83 18.32
C LYS A 86 16.21 -19.08 18.72
N ASP A 87 14.89 -18.99 18.68
CA ASP A 87 13.97 -20.08 19.06
C ASP A 87 13.61 -20.98 17.84
N THR A 88 14.32 -20.83 16.72
CA THR A 88 14.08 -21.65 15.52
C THR A 88 14.69 -23.05 15.66
N PRO A 89 13.93 -24.12 15.37
CA PRO A 89 14.48 -25.48 15.40
C PRO A 89 15.58 -25.70 14.36
N GLU A 90 16.59 -26.50 14.66
CA GLU A 90 17.59 -26.92 13.67
C GLU A 90 16.96 -27.70 12.51
N GLY A 91 17.47 -27.52 11.29
CA GLY A 91 16.97 -28.23 10.10
C GLY A 91 15.68 -27.67 9.50
N VAL A 92 15.21 -26.53 9.99
CA VAL A 92 14.07 -25.79 9.43
C VAL A 92 14.46 -25.01 8.18
N SER A 93 13.55 -24.91 7.22
CA SER A 93 13.65 -23.93 6.14
C SER A 93 12.43 -23.00 6.14
N TYR A 94 12.64 -21.77 5.67
CA TYR A 94 11.61 -20.75 5.55
C TYR A 94 11.58 -20.18 4.15
N SER A 95 10.38 -19.88 3.67
CA SER A 95 10.14 -19.16 2.41
C SER A 95 8.97 -18.18 2.58
N VAL A 96 8.85 -17.23 1.66
CA VAL A 96 7.69 -16.33 1.61
C VAL A 96 6.61 -16.97 0.75
N SER A 97 5.40 -17.07 1.29
CA SER A 97 4.24 -17.55 0.54
C SER A 97 3.77 -16.50 -0.46
N SER A 98 3.28 -16.96 -1.62
CA SER A 98 2.64 -16.13 -2.64
C SER A 98 1.41 -15.37 -2.11
N SER A 99 0.82 -15.83 -0.99
CA SER A 99 -0.30 -15.19 -0.30
C SER A 99 0.07 -13.90 0.44
N THR A 100 1.37 -13.57 0.53
CA THR A 100 1.85 -12.27 1.03
C THR A 100 1.20 -11.14 0.26
N HIS A 101 0.67 -10.15 0.96
CA HIS A 101 -0.02 -9.02 0.34
C HIS A 101 -0.02 -7.81 1.26
N GLU A 102 -0.33 -6.67 0.68
CA GLU A 102 -0.36 -5.37 1.32
C GLU A 102 -1.78 -4.84 1.46
N HIS A 103 -1.94 -3.92 2.42
CA HIS A 103 -3.07 -3.02 2.55
C HIS A 103 -2.52 -1.61 2.43
N LEU A 104 -2.60 -1.06 1.21
CA LEU A 104 -2.03 0.24 0.85
C LEU A 104 -2.64 1.41 1.64
N GLU A 105 -3.93 1.30 1.99
CA GLU A 105 -4.66 2.33 2.73
C GLU A 105 -4.19 2.47 4.17
N SER A 106 -3.91 1.33 4.82
CA SER A 106 -3.46 1.26 6.21
C SER A 106 -1.94 1.23 6.36
N GLY A 107 -1.19 1.16 5.25
CA GLY A 107 0.26 1.04 5.29
C GLY A 107 0.72 -0.26 5.97
N VAL A 108 -0.05 -1.34 5.76
CA VAL A 108 0.19 -2.65 6.39
C VAL A 108 0.66 -3.65 5.33
N LEU A 109 1.60 -4.51 5.73
CA LEU A 109 2.02 -5.71 5.01
C LEU A 109 1.59 -6.94 5.81
N HIS A 110 0.85 -7.84 5.18
CA HIS A 110 0.67 -9.21 5.66
C HIS A 110 1.74 -10.10 5.04
N LEU A 111 2.82 -10.33 5.79
CA LEU A 111 3.91 -11.21 5.39
C LEU A 111 3.57 -12.65 5.77
N PHE A 112 3.30 -13.50 4.78
CA PHE A 112 3.05 -14.92 5.01
C PHE A 112 4.35 -15.69 4.85
N ILE A 113 4.80 -16.32 5.93
CA ILE A 113 6.02 -17.15 5.94
C ILE A 113 5.60 -18.60 6.03
N THR A 114 6.16 -19.42 5.14
CA THR A 114 6.03 -20.87 5.15
C THR A 114 7.25 -21.47 5.81
N ARG A 115 7.04 -22.37 6.76
CA ARG A 115 8.06 -23.19 7.42
C ARG A 115 7.96 -24.62 6.92
N ILE A 116 9.09 -25.20 6.52
CA ILE A 116 9.20 -26.65 6.30
C ILE A 116 10.08 -27.24 7.41
N TYR A 117 9.51 -28.18 8.18
CA TYR A 117 10.21 -28.86 9.27
C TYR A 117 9.79 -30.33 9.34
N ASN A 118 10.77 -31.25 9.28
CA ASN A 118 10.53 -32.71 9.27
C ASN A 118 9.51 -33.15 8.20
N GLY A 119 9.52 -32.51 7.03
CA GLY A 119 8.60 -32.81 5.92
C GLY A 119 7.19 -32.22 6.06
N ASN A 120 6.89 -31.52 7.17
CA ASN A 120 5.64 -30.80 7.34
C ASN A 120 5.78 -29.34 6.90
N GLU A 121 4.76 -28.84 6.22
CA GLU A 121 4.67 -27.45 5.77
C GLU A 121 3.61 -26.71 6.59
N GLU A 122 3.96 -25.55 7.13
CA GLU A 122 3.06 -24.70 7.91
C GLU A 122 3.25 -23.24 7.48
N THR A 123 2.16 -22.54 7.16
CA THR A 123 2.22 -21.13 6.72
C THR A 123 1.51 -20.25 7.72
N GLU A 124 2.19 -19.19 8.17
CA GLU A 124 1.65 -18.24 9.15
C GLU A 124 1.79 -16.80 8.69
N ARG A 125 0.83 -15.98 9.10
CA ARG A 125 0.76 -14.55 8.77
C ARG A 125 1.41 -13.70 9.87
N PHE A 126 2.33 -12.82 9.50
CA PHE A 126 2.84 -11.72 10.31
C PHE A 126 2.27 -10.40 9.77
N GLU A 127 1.65 -9.62 10.63
CA GLU A 127 1.09 -8.32 10.28
C GLU A 127 2.09 -7.22 10.67
N ILE A 128 2.49 -6.42 9.69
CA ILE A 128 3.57 -5.44 9.83
C ILE A 128 3.06 -4.08 9.35
N SER A 129 2.83 -3.18 10.28
CA SER A 129 2.40 -1.80 10.03
C SER A 129 3.59 -0.85 9.80
N GLY A 130 3.34 0.43 9.52
CA GLY A 130 4.38 1.46 9.50
C GLY A 130 4.92 1.86 8.12
N PHE A 131 4.36 1.29 7.05
CA PHE A 131 4.60 1.71 5.68
C PHE A 131 3.79 2.96 5.30
N LYS A 132 4.05 3.52 4.12
CA LYS A 132 3.29 4.64 3.56
C LYS A 132 1.82 4.25 3.41
N THR A 133 0.95 5.00 4.08
CA THR A 133 -0.49 4.99 3.82
C THR A 133 -0.76 5.79 2.55
N THR A 134 -1.46 5.19 1.62
CA THR A 134 -2.10 5.91 0.51
C THR A 134 -3.47 6.35 0.99
N SER A 135 -3.83 7.61 0.81
CA SER A 135 -5.21 8.02 0.97
C SER A 135 -5.96 7.63 -0.29
N VAL A 136 -6.92 6.72 -0.21
CA VAL A 136 -8.01 6.76 -1.18
C VAL A 136 -8.88 7.95 -0.84
N ASP A 137 -9.06 8.79 -1.85
CA ASP A 137 -10.03 9.87 -1.80
C ASP A 137 -11.36 9.25 -1.37
N SER A 138 -11.75 9.55 -0.13
CA SER A 138 -12.98 9.00 0.46
C SER A 138 -14.21 9.32 -0.40
N LYS A 139 -14.11 10.31 -1.29
CA LYS A 139 -15.16 10.77 -2.18
C LYS A 139 -14.57 11.14 -3.54
N ILE A 140 -15.21 10.67 -4.59
CA ILE A 140 -14.86 10.98 -5.98
C ILE A 140 -16.00 11.80 -6.58
N LYS A 141 -15.68 12.96 -7.16
CA LYS A 141 -16.64 13.81 -7.87
C LYS A 141 -16.61 13.52 -9.37
N ILE A 142 -17.75 13.12 -9.93
CA ILE A 142 -17.93 12.85 -11.37
C ILE A 142 -19.18 13.59 -11.84
N GLY A 143 -19.01 14.72 -12.51
CA GLY A 143 -20.13 15.59 -12.90
C GLY A 143 -20.94 16.04 -11.69
N LYS A 144 -22.24 15.72 -11.69
CA LYS A 144 -23.18 15.98 -10.57
C LYS A 144 -23.11 14.98 -9.42
N TYR A 145 -22.28 13.93 -9.54
CA TYR A 145 -22.19 12.84 -8.57
C TYR A 145 -21.01 13.03 -7.62
N GLU A 146 -21.25 12.94 -6.32
CA GLU A 146 -20.23 12.72 -5.30
C GLU A 146 -20.40 11.30 -4.76
N ILE A 147 -19.44 10.41 -5.06
CA ILE A 147 -19.51 8.98 -4.78
C ILE A 147 -18.50 8.65 -3.69
N ASN A 148 -18.95 8.05 -2.60
CA ASN A 148 -18.07 7.59 -1.54
C ASN A 148 -17.35 6.30 -1.97
N SER A 149 -16.02 6.28 -1.88
CA SER A 149 -15.20 5.11 -2.22
C SER A 149 -15.29 4.00 -1.17
N LYS A 150 -15.79 4.28 0.03
CA LYS A 150 -15.99 3.24 1.04
C LYS A 150 -17.35 2.57 0.90
N LEU A 151 -17.36 1.24 0.91
CA LEU A 151 -18.57 0.45 0.95
C LEU A 151 -19.32 0.66 2.27
N LYS A 152 -20.65 0.66 2.20
CA LYS A 152 -21.53 0.77 3.37
C LYS A 152 -21.45 -0.44 4.30
N LYS A 153 -21.03 -1.60 3.78
CA LYS A 153 -20.90 -2.86 4.52
C LYS A 153 -19.52 -3.46 4.24
N SER A 154 -18.83 -3.90 5.28
CA SER A 154 -17.47 -4.47 5.19
C SER A 154 -17.42 -5.94 4.75
N ASN A 155 -18.54 -6.67 4.85
CA ASN A 155 -18.60 -8.11 4.56
C ASN A 155 -19.09 -8.45 3.13
N ILE A 156 -19.00 -7.51 2.20
CA ILE A 156 -19.48 -7.72 0.82
C ILE A 156 -18.55 -8.67 0.06
N ASN A 157 -19.12 -9.60 -0.71
CA ASN A 157 -18.39 -10.37 -1.70
C ASN A 157 -18.39 -9.58 -3.03
N PHE A 158 -17.21 -9.25 -3.55
CA PHE A 158 -17.10 -8.38 -4.73
C PHE A 158 -17.63 -9.02 -6.01
N THR A 159 -17.44 -10.32 -6.20
CA THR A 159 -18.00 -11.05 -7.35
C THR A 159 -19.52 -10.98 -7.34
N SER A 160 -20.15 -11.28 -6.19
CA SER A 160 -21.60 -11.18 -6.05
C SER A 160 -22.12 -9.75 -6.22
N MET A 161 -21.37 -8.75 -5.74
CA MET A 161 -21.68 -7.34 -5.95
C MET A 161 -21.67 -6.99 -7.44
N LEU A 162 -20.62 -7.39 -8.16
CA LEU A 162 -20.47 -7.16 -9.60
C LEU A 162 -21.59 -7.83 -10.39
N ASP A 163 -21.91 -9.09 -10.10
CA ASP A 163 -23.00 -9.83 -10.75
C ASP A 163 -24.35 -9.12 -10.58
N GLN A 164 -24.64 -8.62 -9.38
CA GLN A 164 -25.86 -7.87 -9.11
C GLN A 164 -25.89 -6.51 -9.83
N LEU A 165 -24.75 -5.84 -9.96
CA LEU A 165 -24.64 -4.60 -10.74
C LEU A 165 -24.83 -4.86 -12.24
N ILE A 166 -24.29 -5.96 -12.77
CA ILE A 166 -24.47 -6.37 -14.17
C ILE A 166 -25.94 -6.67 -14.45
N ALA A 167 -26.59 -7.46 -13.58
CA ALA A 167 -28.02 -7.76 -13.70
C ALA A 167 -28.88 -6.49 -13.63
N ALA A 168 -28.62 -5.60 -12.67
CA ALA A 168 -29.37 -4.35 -12.57
C ALA A 168 -29.14 -3.43 -13.80
N LYS A 169 -27.93 -3.42 -14.38
CA LYS A 169 -27.61 -2.63 -15.58
C LYS A 169 -28.29 -3.15 -16.83
N SER A 170 -28.49 -4.46 -16.96
CA SER A 170 -29.20 -5.04 -18.11
C SER A 170 -30.70 -4.72 -18.09
N GLU A 171 -31.28 -4.50 -16.90
CA GLU A 171 -32.67 -4.07 -16.76
C GLU A 171 -32.87 -2.61 -17.17
N SER A 172 -32.16 -1.69 -16.51
CA SER A 172 -32.21 -0.26 -16.83
C SER A 172 -31.12 0.51 -16.08
N LYS A 173 -30.85 1.72 -16.55
CA LYS A 173 -29.98 2.68 -15.85
C LYS A 173 -30.47 3.01 -14.44
N GLN A 174 -31.78 3.15 -14.25
CA GLN A 174 -32.36 3.43 -12.93
C GLN A 174 -32.17 2.24 -11.97
N SER A 175 -32.36 1.01 -12.45
CA SER A 175 -32.12 -0.20 -11.66
C SER A 175 -30.65 -0.29 -11.26
N PHE A 176 -29.73 -0.06 -12.20
CA PHE A 176 -28.29 0.04 -11.90
C PHE A 176 -27.96 1.08 -10.83
N MET A 177 -28.44 2.31 -10.96
CA MET A 177 -28.15 3.37 -9.99
C MET A 177 -28.74 3.07 -8.61
N ASN A 178 -29.95 2.47 -8.56
CA ASN A 178 -30.54 2.03 -7.30
C ASN A 178 -29.70 0.93 -6.64
N LYS A 179 -29.24 -0.05 -7.42
CA LYS A 179 -28.39 -1.14 -6.92
C LYS A 179 -27.04 -0.62 -6.45
N LEU A 180 -26.40 0.28 -7.18
CA LEU A 180 -25.13 0.91 -6.79
C LEU A 180 -25.26 1.66 -5.45
N LYS A 181 -26.37 2.38 -5.24
CA LYS A 181 -26.68 3.07 -3.97
C LYS A 181 -26.84 2.13 -2.78
N GLU A 182 -27.09 0.83 -2.97
CA GLU A 182 -27.10 -0.13 -1.86
C GLU A 182 -25.67 -0.37 -1.32
N TYR A 183 -24.66 -0.20 -2.16
CA TYR A 183 -23.26 -0.50 -1.85
C TYR A 183 -22.45 0.72 -1.41
N VAL A 184 -22.68 1.87 -2.03
CA VAL A 184 -21.93 3.11 -1.77
C VAL A 184 -22.87 4.27 -1.48
N GLU A 185 -22.36 5.29 -0.79
CA GLU A 185 -23.08 6.56 -0.64
C GLU A 185 -22.88 7.39 -1.92
N ILE A 186 -23.97 7.87 -2.50
CA ILE A 186 -23.96 8.73 -3.68
C ILE A 186 -24.80 9.95 -3.36
N LYS A 187 -24.19 11.14 -3.43
CA LYS A 187 -24.89 12.42 -3.42
C LYS A 187 -24.99 12.93 -4.86
N ILE A 188 -26.14 13.49 -5.18
CA ILE A 188 -26.42 14.09 -6.49
C ILE A 188 -26.67 15.57 -6.23
N ASP A 189 -25.92 16.43 -6.92
CA ASP A 189 -26.15 17.87 -6.92
C ASP A 189 -27.15 18.23 -8.02
N ASP A 190 -28.41 18.39 -7.65
CA ASP A 190 -29.49 18.73 -8.59
C ASP A 190 -29.27 20.11 -9.25
N ASN A 191 -28.45 20.97 -8.63
CA ASN A 191 -28.11 22.30 -9.13
C ASN A 191 -26.86 22.31 -10.02
N ALA A 192 -26.20 21.17 -10.21
CA ALA A 192 -25.01 21.08 -11.06
C ALA A 192 -25.34 21.51 -12.50
N THR A 193 -24.40 22.23 -13.11
CA THR A 193 -24.48 22.65 -14.52
C THR A 193 -24.37 21.46 -15.47
N ASP A 194 -23.54 20.48 -15.13
CA ASP A 194 -23.43 19.23 -15.88
C ASP A 194 -24.62 18.31 -15.55
N LYS A 195 -25.52 18.16 -16.52
CA LYS A 195 -26.69 17.28 -16.41
C LYS A 195 -26.44 15.85 -16.88
N ARG A 196 -25.24 15.57 -17.40
CA ARG A 196 -24.87 14.23 -17.87
C ARG A 196 -24.91 13.22 -16.74
N GLU A 197 -25.01 11.99 -17.18
CA GLU A 197 -25.32 10.86 -16.36
C GLU A 197 -24.14 9.91 -16.25
N LEU A 198 -23.99 9.30 -15.08
CA LEU A 198 -22.94 8.33 -14.81
C LEU A 198 -23.19 7.04 -15.60
N ASP A 199 -22.15 6.56 -16.28
CA ASP A 199 -22.12 5.24 -16.89
C ASP A 199 -20.82 4.51 -16.50
N ILE A 200 -20.94 3.40 -15.78
CA ILE A 200 -19.80 2.54 -15.41
C ILE A 200 -19.74 1.36 -16.36
N ASP A 201 -18.59 1.13 -16.99
CA ASP A 201 -18.36 -0.04 -17.83
C ASP A 201 -17.98 -1.24 -16.95
N LEU A 202 -18.96 -2.14 -16.77
CA LEU A 202 -18.84 -3.34 -15.95
C LEU A 202 -18.05 -4.47 -16.63
N THR A 203 -17.58 -4.27 -17.87
CA THR A 203 -16.70 -5.23 -18.56
C THR A 203 -15.21 -4.99 -18.28
N HIS A 204 -14.87 -3.84 -17.70
CA HIS A 204 -13.51 -3.47 -17.31
C HIS A 204 -13.45 -3.26 -15.80
N VAL A 205 -13.49 -4.38 -15.06
CA VAL A 205 -13.49 -4.41 -13.60
C VAL A 205 -12.38 -5.31 -13.10
N GLU A 206 -11.59 -4.82 -12.14
CA GLU A 206 -10.54 -5.59 -11.47
C GLU A 206 -10.92 -5.79 -10.01
N ILE A 207 -10.91 -7.04 -9.56
CA ILE A 207 -11.20 -7.41 -8.17
C ILE A 207 -9.88 -7.77 -7.49
N PHE A 208 -9.57 -7.05 -6.41
CA PHE A 208 -8.41 -7.26 -5.57
C PHE A 208 -8.87 -7.76 -4.20
N ASP A 209 -9.31 -9.02 -4.14
CA ASP A 209 -9.81 -9.63 -2.90
C ASP A 209 -8.79 -9.55 -1.76
N TYR A 210 -7.50 -9.66 -2.07
CA TYR A 210 -6.40 -9.53 -1.11
C TYR A 210 -6.30 -8.12 -0.51
N ALA A 211 -6.63 -7.09 -1.28
CA ALA A 211 -6.60 -5.70 -0.84
C ALA A 211 -7.95 -5.22 -0.28
N ASN A 212 -9.00 -6.06 -0.34
CA ASN A 212 -10.38 -5.66 -0.08
C ASN A 212 -10.85 -4.51 -0.98
N GLU A 213 -10.49 -4.56 -2.26
CA GLU A 213 -10.83 -3.52 -3.24
C GLU A 213 -11.48 -4.10 -4.51
N ILE A 214 -12.30 -3.28 -5.15
CA ILE A 214 -12.81 -3.49 -6.50
C ILE A 214 -12.68 -2.19 -7.28
N HIS A 215 -12.11 -2.27 -8.47
CA HIS A 215 -11.78 -1.15 -9.32
C HIS A 215 -12.60 -1.23 -10.60
N PHE A 216 -13.33 -0.15 -10.89
CA PHE A 216 -14.03 0.06 -12.15
C PHE A 216 -13.15 0.95 -13.01
N GLU A 217 -12.49 0.35 -13.98
CA GLU A 217 -11.40 0.96 -14.75
C GLU A 217 -11.89 2.02 -15.75
N LYS A 218 -13.18 1.99 -16.08
CA LYS A 218 -13.80 2.87 -17.08
C LYS A 218 -15.13 3.42 -16.60
N VAL A 219 -15.11 4.71 -16.28
CA VAL A 219 -16.29 5.46 -15.83
C VAL A 219 -16.49 6.67 -16.74
N TYR A 220 -17.72 6.83 -17.22
CA TYR A 220 -18.09 7.80 -18.22
C TYR A 220 -19.17 8.75 -17.70
N LEU A 221 -19.20 9.94 -18.29
CA LEU A 221 -20.39 10.78 -18.33
C LEU A 221 -20.96 10.75 -19.74
N GLN A 222 -22.28 10.64 -19.84
CA GLN A 222 -23.00 10.66 -21.11
C GLN A 222 -24.33 11.38 -20.98
N ASN A 223 -24.87 11.86 -22.10
CA ASN A 223 -26.21 12.42 -22.14
C ASN A 223 -27.26 11.35 -21.78
N GLU A 224 -28.50 11.76 -21.50
CA GLU A 224 -29.60 10.84 -21.15
C GLU A 224 -29.86 9.81 -22.25
N ASP A 225 -29.74 10.21 -23.51
CA ASP A 225 -29.89 9.38 -24.71
C ASP A 225 -28.67 8.46 -24.98
N GLY A 226 -27.63 8.53 -24.15
CA GLY A 226 -26.40 7.76 -24.30
C GLY A 226 -25.38 8.35 -25.26
N SER A 227 -25.66 9.51 -25.87
CA SER A 227 -24.69 10.24 -26.69
C SER A 227 -23.64 10.96 -25.83
N ASN A 228 -22.58 11.46 -26.48
CA ASN A 228 -21.52 12.25 -25.84
C ASN A 228 -20.84 11.52 -24.66
N LYS A 229 -20.50 10.25 -24.86
CA LYS A 229 -19.84 9.40 -23.86
C LYS A 229 -18.38 9.83 -23.69
N GLU A 230 -18.08 10.46 -22.56
CA GLU A 230 -16.76 10.99 -22.21
C GLU A 230 -16.16 10.20 -21.04
N LEU A 231 -14.96 9.64 -21.23
CA LEU A 231 -14.23 8.96 -20.15
C LEU A 231 -13.80 9.99 -19.11
N GLN A 232 -14.18 9.77 -17.86
CA GLN A 232 -13.88 10.68 -16.76
C GLN A 232 -12.73 10.17 -15.90
N SER A 233 -12.86 8.95 -15.39
CA SER A 233 -11.99 8.45 -14.33
C SER A 233 -12.10 6.92 -14.16
N LYS A 234 -11.34 6.41 -13.22
CA LYS A 234 -11.57 5.13 -12.53
C LYS A 234 -12.40 5.38 -11.26
N LEU A 235 -13.17 4.39 -10.84
CA LEU A 235 -13.82 4.36 -9.51
C LEU A 235 -13.26 3.17 -8.73
N LYS A 236 -12.79 3.43 -7.51
CA LYS A 236 -12.29 2.40 -6.59
C LYS A 236 -13.24 2.31 -5.40
N PHE A 237 -13.71 1.10 -5.09
CA PHE A 237 -14.46 0.82 -3.86
C PHE A 237 -13.66 -0.08 -2.91
N ILE A 238 -13.76 0.20 -1.62
CA ILE A 238 -12.99 -0.44 -0.54
C ILE A 238 -13.96 -0.86 0.57
N LYS A 239 -13.72 -2.03 1.17
CA LYS A 239 -14.49 -2.52 2.34
C LYS A 239 -14.18 -1.76 3.63
#